data_AF-A0A7K9JYS9-F1
#
_entry.id   AF-A0A7K9JYS9-F1
#
_cell.length_a   1.000
_cell.length_b   1.000
_cell.length_c   1.000
_cell.angle_alpha   90.00
_cell.angle_beta   90.00
_cell.angle_gamma   90.00
#
_symmetry.space_group_name_H-M   'P 1'
#
loop_
_entity.id
_entity.type
_entity.pdbx_description
1 polymer ?
#
loop_
_entity_poly.entity_id
_entity_poly.type
_entity_poly.pdbx_seq_one_letter_code
_entity_poly.pdbx_strand_id
1 'polypeptide(L)'
;RTIYRVAYRQSYRQLPQPTASCCPGWSRANGHTLGCNRALCWEPCQNGGSCTFPGRCSCPPGWTGRACQTDVDECASQSHGCSQLCINTAGSFQCACRDGFSLAADGKGCQPLLGLTPPAKPGTDTSSQAGPSSEMKEELQDLRSRVEALEQASCSTSPCPKLQLVLAPFHNLMPPEDVGADPVSRLSHSLQQLDRIDSLSEQISFLEERLETCKCLEKA
;
A
#
# COMPACT_ATOMS: atom_id res chain seq x y z
N ARG A 1 11.05 56.88 -73.94
CA ARG A 1 11.08 56.76 -72.46
C ARG A 1 11.00 55.26 -72.14
N THR A 2 12.09 54.66 -71.69
CA THR A 2 12.15 53.20 -71.45
C THR A 2 11.51 52.87 -70.11
N ILE A 3 10.49 51.99 -70.12
CA ILE A 3 9.81 51.55 -68.90
C ILE A 3 10.39 50.19 -68.53
N TYR A 4 11.11 50.14 -67.42
CA TYR A 4 11.55 48.87 -66.84
C TYR A 4 10.41 48.30 -65.99
N ARG A 5 10.06 47.03 -66.22
CA ARG A 5 9.15 46.27 -65.35
C ARG A 5 9.98 45.25 -64.59
N VAL A 6 10.04 45.40 -63.28
CA VAL A 6 10.64 44.42 -62.37
C VAL A 6 9.59 43.36 -62.04
N ALA A 7 9.89 42.10 -62.36
CA ALA A 7 9.12 40.96 -61.88
C ALA A 7 9.76 40.44 -60.60
N TYR A 8 9.00 40.44 -59.50
CA TYR A 8 9.44 39.82 -58.26
C TYR A 8 8.96 38.36 -58.23
N ARG A 9 9.83 37.45 -57.79
CA ARG A 9 9.45 36.07 -57.49
C ARG A 9 9.34 35.95 -55.97
N GLN A 10 8.13 35.84 -55.44
CA GLN A 10 7.94 35.50 -54.03
C GLN A 10 8.36 34.04 -53.83
N SER A 11 9.47 33.83 -53.14
CA SER A 11 9.86 32.52 -52.62
C SER A 11 9.37 32.42 -51.18
N TYR A 12 8.34 31.60 -50.94
CA TYR A 12 7.95 31.25 -49.58
C TYR A 12 9.02 30.33 -49.01
N ARG A 13 9.81 30.84 -48.05
CA ARG A 13 10.69 29.99 -47.24
C ARG A 13 9.77 29.17 -46.34
N GLN A 14 9.64 27.87 -46.60
CA GLN A 14 9.01 26.96 -45.66
C GLN A 14 9.82 27.06 -44.36
N LEU A 15 9.27 27.75 -43.35
CA LEU A 15 9.81 27.72 -42.01
C LEU A 15 9.83 26.24 -41.60
N PRO A 16 10.98 25.67 -41.21
CA PRO A 16 11.01 24.29 -40.76
C PRO A 16 10.01 24.17 -39.61
N GLN A 17 9.01 23.29 -39.77
CA GLN A 17 8.10 22.96 -38.67
C GLN A 17 8.94 22.60 -37.44
N PRO A 18 8.56 22.99 -36.22
CA PRO A 18 9.31 22.61 -35.04
C PRO A 18 9.23 21.10 -34.86
N THR A 19 10.25 20.39 -35.35
CA THR A 19 10.43 18.94 -35.26
C THR A 19 11.06 18.56 -33.91
N ALA A 20 10.94 19.40 -32.88
CA ALA A 20 11.35 19.01 -31.54
C ALA A 20 10.43 17.86 -31.09
N SER A 21 10.99 16.66 -31.00
CA SER A 21 10.35 15.51 -30.38
C SER A 21 10.17 15.76 -28.89
N CYS A 22 9.11 15.21 -28.32
CA CYS A 22 8.93 15.26 -26.88
C CYS A 22 10.01 14.43 -26.15
N CYS A 23 10.33 14.83 -24.93
CA CYS A 23 11.16 14.01 -24.05
C CYS A 23 10.51 12.63 -23.83
N PRO A 24 11.30 11.57 -23.55
CA PRO A 24 10.78 10.24 -23.29
C PRO A 24 9.64 10.25 -22.25
N GLY A 25 8.53 9.58 -22.57
CA GLY A 25 7.36 9.52 -21.70
C GLY A 25 6.43 10.73 -21.76
N TRP A 26 6.68 11.70 -22.64
CA TRP A 26 5.78 12.83 -22.89
C TRP A 26 5.25 12.83 -24.32
N SER A 27 4.04 13.34 -24.47
CA SER A 27 3.36 13.51 -25.75
C SER A 27 2.73 14.89 -25.85
N ARG A 28 2.42 15.30 -27.08
CA ARG A 28 1.70 16.56 -27.33
C ARG A 28 0.24 16.34 -26.97
N ALA A 29 -0.32 17.17 -26.08
CA ALA A 29 -1.72 17.06 -25.70
C ALA A 29 -2.66 17.25 -26.90
N ASN A 30 -2.30 18.15 -27.83
CA ASN A 30 -3.00 18.39 -29.09
C ASN A 30 -1.98 18.55 -30.24
N GLY A 31 -2.28 18.01 -31.42
CA GLY A 31 -1.38 18.04 -32.60
C GLY A 31 -0.99 19.45 -33.10
N HIS A 32 -1.68 20.48 -32.62
CA HIS A 32 -1.44 21.89 -32.95
C HIS A 32 -0.65 22.68 -31.88
N THR A 33 -0.49 22.12 -30.67
CA THR A 33 0.29 22.76 -29.61
C THR A 33 1.73 22.26 -29.64
N LEU A 34 2.69 23.18 -29.61
CA LEU A 34 4.13 22.88 -29.57
C LEU A 34 4.60 22.30 -28.21
N GLY A 35 3.70 22.24 -27.22
CA GLY A 35 4.00 21.75 -25.87
C GLY A 35 3.88 20.24 -25.73
N CYS A 36 4.86 19.65 -25.04
CA CYS A 36 4.87 18.25 -24.62
C CYS A 36 4.44 18.16 -23.15
N ASN A 37 3.13 18.24 -22.92
CA ASN A 37 2.54 18.33 -21.58
C ASN A 37 1.62 17.16 -21.22
N ARG A 38 1.49 16.15 -22.08
CA ARG A 38 0.72 14.94 -21.79
C ARG A 38 1.67 13.80 -21.43
N ALA A 39 1.65 13.37 -20.17
CA ALA A 39 2.43 12.22 -19.73
C ALA A 39 1.89 10.92 -20.35
N LEU A 40 2.81 10.00 -20.66
CA LEU A 40 2.55 8.66 -21.16
C LEU A 40 2.86 7.66 -20.06
N CYS A 41 1.90 6.79 -19.77
CA CYS A 41 2.07 5.69 -18.83
C CYS A 41 2.33 4.41 -19.64
N TRP A 42 3.27 3.57 -19.18
CA TRP A 42 3.59 2.29 -19.84
C TRP A 42 2.40 1.34 -19.83
N GLU A 43 1.66 1.34 -18.72
CA GLU A 43 0.37 0.69 -18.58
C GLU A 43 -0.71 1.78 -18.44
N PRO A 44 -1.88 1.63 -19.08
CA PRO A 44 -2.96 2.60 -18.94
C PRO A 44 -3.47 2.59 -17.49
N CYS A 45 -3.62 3.78 -16.90
CA CYS A 45 -4.22 3.92 -15.58
C CYS A 45 -5.67 3.42 -15.61
N GLN A 46 -6.00 2.48 -14.73
CA GLN A 46 -7.31 1.89 -14.58
C GLN A 46 -8.18 2.71 -13.61
N ASN A 47 -9.46 2.36 -13.51
CA ASN A 47 -10.40 2.89 -12.52
C ASN A 47 -10.48 4.42 -12.44
N GLY A 48 -10.30 5.11 -13.58
CA GLY A 48 -10.34 6.58 -13.65
C GLY A 48 -9.05 7.29 -13.24
N GLY A 49 -7.95 6.56 -13.05
CA GLY A 49 -6.63 7.14 -12.78
C GLY A 49 -6.12 8.04 -13.91
N SER A 50 -5.33 9.05 -13.54
CA SER A 50 -4.75 10.01 -14.49
C SER A 50 -3.23 9.90 -14.55
N CYS A 51 -2.67 9.88 -15.75
CA CYS A 51 -1.22 9.88 -15.94
C CYS A 51 -0.68 11.29 -15.73
N THR A 52 -0.14 11.58 -14.54
CA THR A 52 0.40 12.90 -14.18
C THR A 52 1.89 13.01 -14.46
N PHE A 53 2.59 11.88 -14.52
CA PHE A 53 4.01 11.81 -14.79
C PHE A 53 4.33 10.55 -15.62
N PRO A 54 5.38 10.56 -16.46
CA PRO A 54 5.79 9.38 -17.22
C PRO A 54 5.84 8.11 -16.37
N GLY A 55 5.06 7.09 -16.76
CA GLY A 55 5.02 5.81 -16.06
C GLY A 55 4.40 5.82 -14.66
N ARG A 56 3.78 6.92 -14.22
CA ARG A 56 3.16 7.05 -12.89
C ARG A 56 1.72 7.53 -12.99
N CYS A 57 0.82 6.69 -12.51
CA CYS A 57 -0.59 7.02 -12.35
C CYS A 57 -0.84 7.75 -11.04
N SER A 58 -1.72 8.75 -11.09
CA SER A 58 -2.40 9.34 -9.94
C SER A 58 -3.75 8.66 -9.82
N CYS A 59 -3.94 7.89 -8.75
CA CYS A 59 -5.16 7.12 -8.54
C CYS A 59 -6.25 7.97 -7.88
N PRO A 60 -7.53 7.74 -8.21
CA PRO A 60 -8.62 8.30 -7.45
C PRO A 60 -8.69 7.67 -6.04
N PRO A 61 -9.39 8.31 -5.09
CA PRO A 61 -9.65 7.72 -3.78
C PRO A 61 -10.25 6.31 -3.90
N GLY A 62 -9.87 5.41 -2.99
CA GLY A 62 -10.30 4.01 -3.01
C GLY A 62 -9.48 3.09 -3.93
N TRP A 63 -8.48 3.62 -4.64
CA TRP A 63 -7.62 2.82 -5.53
C TRP A 63 -6.13 3.05 -5.27
N THR A 64 -5.35 1.98 -5.43
CA THR A 64 -3.90 1.95 -5.26
C THR A 64 -3.21 1.08 -6.32
N GLY A 65 -1.88 1.03 -6.27
CA GLY A 65 -1.02 0.32 -7.24
C GLY A 65 -0.53 1.20 -8.39
N ARG A 66 0.42 0.68 -9.16
CA ARG A 66 1.12 1.41 -10.26
C ARG A 66 0.16 1.94 -11.33
N ALA A 67 -0.86 1.16 -11.66
CA ALA A 67 -1.86 1.45 -12.67
C ALA A 67 -3.26 1.66 -12.05
N CYS A 68 -3.36 1.90 -10.75
CA CYS A 68 -4.63 2.04 -10.03
C CYS A 68 -5.53 0.80 -10.13
N GLN A 69 -4.92 -0.38 -10.23
CA GLN A 69 -5.61 -1.65 -10.44
C GLN A 69 -6.09 -2.31 -9.14
N THR A 70 -5.56 -1.87 -8.00
CA THR A 70 -5.83 -2.50 -6.71
C THR A 70 -6.83 -1.65 -5.93
N ASP A 71 -7.90 -2.27 -5.49
CA ASP A 71 -8.88 -1.65 -4.59
C ASP A 71 -8.28 -1.47 -3.19
N VAL A 72 -8.58 -0.34 -2.54
CA VAL A 72 -8.18 -0.11 -1.15
C VAL A 72 -9.29 -0.59 -0.25
N ASP A 73 -9.04 -1.64 0.53
CA ASP A 73 -10.03 -2.13 1.49
C ASP A 73 -10.04 -1.24 2.74
N GLU A 74 -10.96 -0.27 2.77
CA GLU A 74 -11.08 0.62 3.93
C GLU A 74 -11.63 -0.10 5.17
N CYS A 75 -12.29 -1.24 5.01
CA CYS A 75 -12.83 -2.04 6.11
C CYS A 75 -11.77 -2.89 6.83
N ALA A 76 -10.63 -3.15 6.18
CA ALA A 76 -9.48 -3.80 6.81
C ALA A 76 -8.86 -2.94 7.93
N SER A 77 -9.12 -1.63 7.94
CA SER A 77 -8.70 -0.73 9.00
C SER A 77 -9.59 -0.84 10.24
N GLN A 78 -8.99 -0.90 11.42
CA GLN A 78 -9.71 -0.87 12.70
C GLN A 78 -10.53 0.43 12.91
N SER A 79 -10.22 1.48 12.14
CA SER A 79 -10.87 2.80 12.21
C SER A 79 -11.62 3.14 10.92
N HIS A 80 -12.34 2.18 10.33
CA HIS A 80 -13.13 2.36 9.11
C HIS A 80 -14.31 3.36 9.25
N GLY A 81 -14.63 3.82 10.46
CA GLY A 81 -15.58 4.93 10.68
C GLY A 81 -17.06 4.57 10.55
N CYS A 82 -17.39 3.28 10.45
CA CYS A 82 -18.76 2.77 10.56
C CYS A 82 -19.09 2.45 12.02
N SER A 83 -20.33 2.69 12.44
CA SER A 83 -20.77 2.40 13.81
C SER A 83 -20.89 0.90 14.12
N GLN A 84 -21.16 0.06 13.11
CA GLN A 84 -21.35 -1.38 13.27
C GLN A 84 -20.60 -2.19 12.22
N LEU A 85 -21.20 -2.43 11.05
CA LEU A 85 -20.61 -3.25 9.99
C LEU A 85 -20.01 -2.37 8.91
N CYS A 86 -18.89 -2.80 8.34
CA CYS A 86 -18.27 -2.21 7.15
C CYS A 86 -18.28 -3.24 6.03
N ILE A 87 -18.70 -2.83 4.85
CA ILE A 87 -18.71 -3.67 3.65
C ILE A 87 -17.83 -2.97 2.60
N ASN A 88 -16.72 -3.60 2.24
CA ASN A 88 -15.83 -3.09 1.21
C ASN A 88 -16.47 -3.23 -0.18
N THR A 89 -16.29 -2.23 -1.03
CA THR A 89 -16.79 -2.20 -2.40
C THR A 89 -15.70 -1.68 -3.34
N ALA A 90 -15.77 -1.98 -4.63
CA ALA A 90 -14.72 -1.51 -5.54
C ALA A 90 -14.68 0.04 -5.62
N GLY A 91 -13.60 0.63 -5.15
CA GLY A 91 -13.31 2.06 -5.07
C GLY A 91 -13.92 2.78 -3.88
N SER A 92 -14.55 2.07 -2.93
CA SER A 92 -15.17 2.69 -1.75
C SER A 92 -15.61 1.66 -0.70
N PHE A 93 -16.27 2.12 0.36
CA PHE A 93 -16.91 1.23 1.32
C PHE A 93 -18.27 1.79 1.75
N GLN A 94 -19.13 0.90 2.24
CA GLN A 94 -20.42 1.28 2.78
C GLN A 94 -20.62 0.69 4.18
N CYS A 95 -21.22 1.48 5.05
CA CYS A 95 -21.58 1.03 6.38
C CYS A 95 -22.93 0.29 6.34
N ALA A 96 -23.03 -0.76 7.14
CA ALA A 96 -24.26 -1.52 7.32
C ALA A 96 -24.57 -1.68 8.81
N CYS A 97 -25.84 -1.99 9.11
CA CYS A 97 -26.34 -2.17 10.46
C CYS A 97 -26.81 -3.61 10.65
N ARG A 98 -26.68 -4.11 11.89
CA ARG A 98 -27.23 -5.40 12.29
C ARG A 98 -28.76 -5.32 12.34
N ASP A 99 -29.40 -6.48 12.38
CA ASP A 99 -30.85 -6.59 12.49
C ASP A 99 -31.39 -5.78 13.68
N GLY A 100 -32.52 -5.09 13.45
CA GLY A 100 -33.12 -4.16 14.42
C GLY A 100 -32.56 -2.73 14.38
N PHE A 101 -31.61 -2.44 13.49
CA PHE A 101 -31.07 -1.09 13.27
C PHE A 101 -31.17 -0.67 11.80
N SER A 102 -31.38 0.62 11.55
CA SER A 102 -31.31 1.26 10.25
C SER A 102 -30.12 2.21 10.18
N LEU A 103 -29.53 2.33 8.98
CA LEU A 103 -28.46 3.29 8.73
C LEU A 103 -29.00 4.71 8.90
N ALA A 104 -28.28 5.51 9.69
CA ALA A 104 -28.60 6.91 9.93
C ALA A 104 -28.34 7.76 8.68
N ALA A 105 -28.85 8.98 8.68
CA ALA A 105 -28.73 9.91 7.54
C ALA A 105 -27.28 10.31 7.21
N ASP A 106 -26.35 10.11 8.14
CA ASP A 106 -24.90 10.32 7.94
C ASP A 106 -24.23 9.18 7.15
N GLY A 107 -24.95 8.09 6.87
CA GLY A 107 -24.44 6.91 6.17
C GLY A 107 -23.43 6.09 6.98
N LYS A 108 -23.25 6.38 8.28
CA LYS A 108 -22.22 5.78 9.14
C LYS A 108 -22.78 5.28 10.47
N GLY A 109 -23.71 6.02 11.06
CA GLY A 109 -24.40 5.69 12.29
C GLY A 109 -25.49 4.64 12.07
N CYS A 110 -25.82 3.90 13.12
CA CYS A 110 -26.93 2.95 13.13
C CYS A 110 -27.90 3.36 14.22
N GLN A 111 -29.16 3.58 13.86
CA GLN A 111 -30.25 3.94 14.76
C GLN A 111 -31.22 2.76 14.90
N PRO A 112 -31.78 2.52 16.09
CA PRO A 112 -32.74 1.43 16.28
C PRO A 112 -34.03 1.69 15.48
N LEU A 113 -34.54 0.65 14.83
CA LEU A 113 -35.83 0.68 14.14
C LEU A 113 -36.97 0.70 15.17
N LEU A 114 -37.55 1.87 15.41
CA LEU A 114 -38.67 2.04 16.35
C LEU A 114 -39.84 1.12 15.96
N GLY A 115 -40.14 0.14 16.82
CA GLY A 115 -41.21 -0.83 16.64
C GLY A 115 -40.76 -2.29 16.61
N LEU A 116 -39.46 -2.54 16.42
CA LEU A 116 -38.85 -3.83 16.74
C LEU A 116 -38.04 -3.63 18.02
N THR A 117 -38.65 -3.89 19.17
CA THR A 117 -37.83 -4.24 20.34
C THR A 117 -36.88 -5.33 19.86
N PRO A 118 -35.55 -5.14 19.96
CA PRO A 118 -34.64 -6.28 19.81
C PRO A 118 -35.19 -7.39 20.69
N PRO A 119 -35.15 -8.68 20.29
CA PRO A 119 -35.34 -9.72 21.28
C PRO A 119 -34.42 -9.35 22.43
N ALA A 120 -35.00 -9.16 23.62
CA ALA A 120 -34.25 -8.93 24.83
C ALA A 120 -33.16 -9.99 24.81
N LYS A 121 -31.90 -9.56 24.72
CA LYS A 121 -30.78 -10.45 24.98
C LYS A 121 -31.13 -11.13 26.30
N PRO A 122 -31.27 -12.46 26.37
CA PRO A 122 -31.47 -13.11 27.65
C PRO A 122 -30.28 -12.70 28.52
N GLY A 123 -30.54 -11.87 29.52
CA GLY A 123 -29.59 -11.59 30.58
C GLY A 123 -29.62 -12.75 31.56
N THR A 124 -28.45 -12.96 32.18
CA THR A 124 -28.07 -14.00 33.15
C THR A 124 -27.81 -15.37 32.51
N ASP A 125 -26.59 -15.92 32.61
CA ASP A 125 -25.92 -16.14 33.89
C ASP A 125 -24.45 -15.74 33.97
N THR A 126 -24.09 -15.21 35.13
CA THR A 126 -22.73 -15.34 35.67
C THR A 126 -22.45 -16.84 35.85
N SER A 127 -21.30 -17.29 35.33
CA SER A 127 -20.75 -18.65 35.36
C SER A 127 -21.11 -19.54 34.16
N SER A 128 -20.43 -19.29 33.04
CA SER A 128 -19.73 -20.35 32.30
C SER A 128 -18.66 -19.70 31.41
N GLN A 129 -17.40 -19.93 31.77
CA GLN A 129 -16.32 -19.89 30.79
C GLN A 129 -16.66 -20.88 29.67
N ALA A 130 -17.24 -20.41 28.58
CA ALA A 130 -17.02 -21.05 27.29
C ALA A 130 -15.68 -20.53 26.78
N GLY A 131 -14.60 -21.17 27.26
CA GLY A 131 -13.33 -21.09 26.56
C GLY A 131 -13.50 -21.55 25.10
N PRO A 132 -12.49 -21.34 24.24
CA PRO A 132 -12.53 -21.84 22.87
C PRO A 132 -12.96 -23.30 22.86
N SER A 133 -13.84 -23.68 21.91
CA SER A 133 -14.33 -25.05 21.74
C SER A 133 -13.16 -26.02 21.85
N SER A 134 -13.38 -27.16 22.49
CA SER A 134 -12.34 -28.18 22.71
C SER A 134 -11.54 -28.48 21.44
N GLU A 135 -12.21 -28.42 20.28
CA GLU A 135 -11.62 -28.58 18.96
C GLU A 135 -10.60 -27.48 18.58
N MET A 136 -10.89 -26.20 18.85
CA MET A 136 -9.98 -25.09 18.50
C MET A 136 -8.81 -24.94 19.48
N LYS A 137 -8.98 -25.42 20.73
CA LYS A 137 -7.87 -25.53 21.69
C LYS A 137 -6.93 -26.68 21.33
N GLU A 138 -7.46 -27.82 20.87
CA GLU A 138 -6.64 -28.94 20.40
C GLU A 138 -5.85 -28.57 19.14
N GLU A 139 -6.46 -27.86 18.18
CA GLU A 139 -5.76 -27.39 16.96
C GLU A 139 -4.62 -26.38 17.29
N LEU A 140 -4.86 -25.46 18.22
CA LEU A 140 -3.84 -24.48 18.63
C LEU A 140 -2.71 -25.15 19.45
N GLN A 141 -3.04 -26.20 20.21
CA GLN A 141 -2.07 -26.98 20.97
C GLN A 141 -1.25 -27.92 20.06
N ASP A 142 -1.86 -28.48 19.00
CA ASP A 142 -1.16 -29.20 17.93
C ASP A 142 -0.18 -28.28 17.19
N LEU A 143 -0.64 -27.11 16.74
CA LEU A 143 0.20 -26.12 16.06
C LEU A 143 1.37 -25.65 16.93
N ARG A 144 1.13 -25.42 18.23
CA ARG A 144 2.19 -25.08 19.19
C ARG A 144 3.21 -26.21 19.34
N SER A 145 2.74 -27.45 19.48
CA SER A 145 3.62 -28.61 19.62
C SER A 145 4.47 -28.86 18.37
N ARG A 146 3.93 -28.54 17.18
CA ARG A 146 4.66 -28.61 15.91
C ARG A 146 5.71 -27.51 15.77
N VAL A 147 5.43 -26.30 16.26
CA VAL A 147 6.42 -25.21 16.32
C VAL A 147 7.54 -25.55 17.32
N GLU A 148 7.20 -26.04 18.52
CA GLU A 148 8.18 -26.48 19.52
C GLU A 148 9.00 -27.69 19.01
N ALA A 149 8.40 -28.59 18.22
CA ALA A 149 9.10 -29.71 17.59
C ALA A 149 10.02 -29.26 16.43
N LEU A 150 9.65 -28.25 15.65
CA LEU A 150 10.53 -27.65 14.65
C LEU A 150 11.70 -26.90 15.29
N GLU A 151 11.48 -26.28 16.45
CA GLU A 151 12.51 -25.63 17.25
C GLU A 151 13.48 -26.66 17.85
N GLN A 152 12.98 -27.80 18.36
CA GLN A 152 13.79 -28.86 18.96
C GLN A 152 14.46 -29.80 17.95
N ALA A 153 13.82 -30.11 16.82
CA ALA A 153 14.44 -30.87 15.72
C ALA A 153 15.60 -30.11 15.06
N SER A 154 15.69 -28.79 15.28
CA SER A 154 16.82 -27.98 14.86
C SER A 154 18.04 -28.06 15.80
N CYS A 155 17.94 -28.76 16.94
CA CYS A 155 18.95 -28.69 18.01
C CYS A 155 19.27 -30.07 18.63
N SER A 156 19.68 -31.05 17.83
CA SER A 156 20.35 -32.27 18.33
C SER A 156 21.88 -32.17 18.31
N THR A 157 22.42 -30.99 17.98
CA THR A 157 23.86 -30.71 18.06
C THR A 157 24.03 -29.26 18.53
N SER A 158 24.22 -29.09 19.83
CA SER A 158 24.48 -27.78 20.43
C SER A 158 25.98 -27.44 20.33
N PRO A 159 26.35 -26.18 20.05
CA PRO A 159 25.50 -25.00 20.00
C PRO A 159 25.01 -24.67 18.58
N CYS A 160 23.70 -24.50 18.42
CA CYS A 160 23.12 -24.03 17.17
C CYS A 160 23.26 -22.50 17.05
N PRO A 161 23.97 -21.94 16.05
CA PRO A 161 24.22 -20.51 15.92
C PRO A 161 23.15 -19.88 15.02
N LYS A 162 21.94 -19.62 15.55
CA LYS A 162 20.89 -18.91 14.80
C LYS A 162 20.03 -18.03 15.71
N LEU A 163 20.57 -16.89 16.14
CA LEU A 163 19.80 -15.65 16.39
C LEU A 163 20.68 -14.42 16.68
N GLN A 164 22.02 -14.51 16.63
CA GLN A 164 22.90 -13.36 16.85
C GLN A 164 23.48 -12.74 15.59
N LEU A 165 23.36 -13.38 14.42
CA LEU A 165 23.99 -12.86 13.20
C LEU A 165 23.14 -11.87 12.39
N VAL A 166 21.83 -11.79 12.67
CA VAL A 166 20.91 -10.87 11.94
C VAL A 166 20.85 -9.49 12.60
N LEU A 167 21.30 -9.34 13.85
CA LEU A 167 21.27 -8.06 14.59
C LEU A 167 22.63 -7.36 14.73
N ALA A 168 23.71 -7.94 14.20
CA ALA A 168 25.05 -7.36 14.34
C ALA A 168 25.29 -5.96 13.70
N PRO A 169 24.58 -5.49 12.65
CA PRO A 169 24.90 -4.19 12.06
C PRO A 169 24.40 -2.97 12.84
N PHE A 170 23.52 -3.14 13.84
CA PHE A 170 22.87 -1.99 14.50
C PHE A 170 23.72 -1.29 15.58
N HIS A 171 24.96 -1.72 15.82
CA HIS A 171 25.82 -1.11 16.84
C HIS A 171 26.65 0.09 16.36
N ASN A 172 26.61 0.48 15.08
CA ASN A 172 27.50 1.55 14.55
C ASN A 172 26.79 2.81 14.01
N LEU A 173 25.49 2.99 14.25
CA LEU A 173 24.76 4.17 13.77
C LEU A 173 23.90 4.84 14.86
N MET A 174 24.47 5.18 16.01
CA MET A 174 23.94 6.29 16.80
C MET A 174 25.00 6.84 17.77
N PRO A 175 25.19 8.18 17.82
CA PRO A 175 26.03 8.82 18.84
C PRO A 175 25.41 8.65 20.23
N PRO A 176 26.22 8.78 21.30
CA PRO A 176 25.72 8.70 22.64
C PRO A 176 24.98 10.01 22.93
N GLU A 177 23.72 9.91 23.35
CA GLU A 177 23.21 10.42 24.63
C GLU A 177 21.68 10.53 24.56
N ASP A 178 21.06 9.94 25.59
CA ASP A 178 19.66 10.07 26.01
C ASP A 178 18.54 9.67 25.04
N VAL A 179 18.18 8.37 25.04
CA VAL A 179 16.79 7.90 25.26
C VAL A 179 16.82 6.42 25.72
N GLY A 180 16.34 6.16 26.95
CA GLY A 180 15.61 4.95 27.38
C GLY A 180 16.23 3.55 27.14
N ALA A 181 16.72 2.94 28.21
CA ALA A 181 17.28 1.60 28.22
C ALA A 181 16.21 0.49 28.39
N ASP A 182 15.45 0.18 27.33
CA ASP A 182 14.72 -1.09 27.26
C ASP A 182 14.80 -1.70 25.84
N PRO A 183 15.16 -3.00 25.71
CA PRO A 183 15.30 -3.66 24.41
C PRO A 183 13.94 -3.83 23.69
N VAL A 184 12.84 -3.74 24.43
CA VAL A 184 11.47 -3.91 23.93
C VAL A 184 11.01 -2.68 23.13
N SER A 185 11.32 -1.46 23.58
CA SER A 185 11.01 -0.22 22.87
C SER A 185 11.82 -0.01 21.59
N ARG A 186 13.05 -0.53 21.53
CA ARG A 186 13.88 -0.54 20.31
C ARG A 186 13.37 -1.53 19.26
N LEU A 187 12.95 -2.71 19.71
CA LEU A 187 12.30 -3.71 18.87
C LEU A 187 10.95 -3.21 18.37
N SER A 188 10.15 -2.53 19.21
CA SER A 188 8.87 -1.97 18.79
C SER A 188 9.04 -0.88 17.74
N HIS A 189 10.00 0.03 17.89
CA HIS A 189 10.26 1.08 16.88
C HIS A 189 10.79 0.50 15.56
N SER A 190 11.62 -0.54 15.61
CA SER A 190 12.14 -1.21 14.41
C SER A 190 11.05 -2.04 13.70
N LEU A 191 10.16 -2.68 14.46
CA LEU A 191 8.98 -3.38 13.93
C LEU A 191 7.97 -2.39 13.33
N GLN A 192 7.80 -1.21 13.92
CA GLN A 192 6.90 -0.16 13.43
C GLN A 192 7.35 0.47 12.10
N GLN A 193 8.64 0.35 11.76
CA GLN A 193 9.17 0.71 10.44
C GLN A 193 8.96 -0.39 9.39
N LEU A 194 8.98 -1.66 9.80
CA LEU A 194 8.72 -2.82 8.94
C LEU A 194 7.22 -2.99 8.64
N ASP A 195 6.36 -2.67 9.61
CA ASP A 195 4.89 -2.70 9.49
C ASP A 195 4.35 -1.58 8.57
N ARG A 196 5.21 -0.63 8.15
CA ARG A 196 4.87 0.46 7.21
C ARG A 196 5.09 0.07 5.75
N ILE A 197 5.54 -1.15 5.47
CA ILE A 197 5.73 -1.67 4.11
C ILE A 197 4.63 -2.71 3.88
N ASP A 198 3.55 -2.26 3.22
CA ASP A 198 2.25 -2.94 3.12
C ASP A 198 2.24 -4.24 2.29
N SER A 199 3.37 -4.67 1.71
CA SER A 199 3.44 -5.92 0.96
C SER A 199 4.74 -6.68 1.20
N LEU A 200 4.63 -7.97 1.47
CA LEU A 200 5.77 -8.91 1.49
C LEU A 200 6.59 -8.83 0.19
N SER A 201 5.99 -8.47 -0.95
CA SER A 201 6.71 -8.27 -2.21
C SER A 201 7.64 -7.04 -2.18
N GLU A 202 7.22 -5.96 -1.52
CA GLU A 202 8.04 -4.75 -1.37
C GLU A 202 9.16 -4.99 -0.34
N GLN A 203 8.87 -5.74 0.72
CA GLN A 203 9.87 -6.18 1.70
C GLN A 203 10.95 -7.07 1.06
N ILE A 204 10.55 -8.00 0.17
CA ILE A 204 11.49 -8.83 -0.61
C ILE A 204 12.31 -7.96 -1.56
N SER A 205 11.70 -7.04 -2.30
CA SER A 205 12.42 -6.17 -3.25
C SER A 205 13.45 -5.24 -2.56
N PHE A 206 13.12 -4.74 -1.37
CA PHE A 206 14.01 -3.91 -0.56
C PHE A 206 15.17 -4.72 0.02
N LEU A 207 14.92 -5.97 0.42
CA LEU A 207 15.98 -6.89 0.88
C LEU A 207 16.89 -7.31 -0.27
N GLU A 208 16.35 -7.51 -1.49
CA GLU A 208 17.12 -7.82 -2.69
C GLU A 208 18.03 -6.64 -3.12
N GLU A 209 17.52 -5.40 -3.11
CA GLU A 209 18.30 -4.19 -3.42
C GLU A 209 19.47 -3.99 -2.42
N ARG A 210 19.25 -4.31 -1.15
CA ARG A 210 20.28 -4.23 -0.10
C ARG A 210 21.28 -5.39 -0.16
N LEU A 211 20.88 -6.56 -0.64
CA LEU A 211 21.78 -7.68 -0.88
C LEU A 211 22.71 -7.39 -2.08
N GLU A 212 22.19 -6.71 -3.11
CA GLU A 212 22.96 -6.32 -4.30
C GLU A 212 24.03 -5.26 -3.99
N THR A 213 23.74 -4.32 -3.09
CA THR A 213 24.71 -3.33 -2.60
C THR A 213 25.79 -3.93 -1.70
N CYS A 214 25.47 -4.99 -0.93
CA CYS A 214 26.48 -5.76 -0.17
C CYS A 214 27.44 -6.52 -1.10
N LYS A 215 27.00 -7.05 -2.25
CA LYS A 215 27.88 -7.72 -3.22
C LYS A 215 28.92 -6.77 -3.85
N CYS A 216 28.64 -5.46 -3.89
CA CYS A 216 29.62 -4.45 -4.32
C CYS A 216 30.74 -4.20 -3.30
N LEU A 217 30.54 -4.54 -2.01
CA LEU A 217 31.54 -4.36 -0.95
C LEU A 217 32.52 -5.54 -0.82
N GLU A 218 32.21 -6.70 -1.41
CA GLU A 218 33.14 -7.85 -1.47
C GLU A 218 34.12 -7.78 -2.65
N LYS A 219 33.97 -6.81 -3.56
CA LYS A 219 34.82 -6.65 -4.75
C LYS A 219 35.62 -5.33 -4.79
N ALA A 220 35.74 -4.64 -3.66
CA ALA A 220 36.57 -3.45 -3.50
C ALA A 220 37.79 -3.73 -2.61
#